data_AF-A0A957J793-F1
#
_entry.id   AF-A0A957J793-F1
#
_cell.length_a   1.000
_cell.length_b   1.000
_cell.length_c   1.000
_cell.angle_alpha   90.00
_cell.angle_beta   90.00
_cell.angle_gamma   90.00
#
_symmetry.space_group_name_H-M   'P 1'
#
loop_
_entity.id
_entity.type
_entity.pdbx_description
1 polymer ?
#
loop_
_entity_poly.entity_id
_entity_poly.type
_entity_poly.pdbx_seq_one_letter_code
_entity_poly.pdbx_strand_id
1 'polypeptide(L)'
;MDYTWSGQSDFRGLNSHVRLEFPTDGLYQFNLGVGNGRYQFLLDDNYIQKTAETNTNVTYFVATGIHDLYVVQDTTAGADWDIAINFVSATNNALPYAKTGGDLGGTDNDFNEEWLPISLGTAQTVNMVLDAGGDAADDLSVEVYGATGTVQTFALNTVYGTEKVWTNFALSAGINRLRVVTAGGNVDPMTYDLTVSAVPGNGTAVWDGFSLAAGNNASLMVNFPSTGTYRFALDNNDGFANLVLDDHMIITAPQGESLVSTSYDIEVTAGMHQIFTVQDPTFATTDWSASVTPVSPAESFFTFEGTLDPGESVTPEYPTSGDLDFNFELAVASGGPVNLVITDGGGSVAWSGDAAQNEALWGTSTLMTGTNELMLTNNGATAVDVSLTLYYIPSTTYSWVGMADPAGLNSHIRLNFPNDGLYQFDFGVNAGGLYQFQVDTDYIQKSVDAAGSVTYFVTAGVHDLIVDQETGGGMVNWSLDIAEVGAAHDTLPYSKVGGPLGGGSDFNEEWLPL
;
A
#
# COMPACT_ATOMS: atom_id res chain seq x y z
N MET A 1 -25.99 20.30 -33.05
CA MET A 1 -26.37 21.72 -33.14
C MET A 1 -25.12 22.44 -32.76
N ASP A 2 -24.68 23.32 -33.64
CA ASP A 2 -23.33 23.83 -33.62
C ASP A 2 -23.45 25.33 -33.46
N TYR A 3 -22.78 25.82 -32.44
CA TYR A 3 -22.78 27.19 -32.01
C TYR A 3 -21.39 27.76 -32.26
N THR A 4 -21.28 29.00 -32.77
CA THR A 4 -19.98 29.64 -33.02
C THR A 4 -20.09 31.15 -32.87
N TRP A 5 -19.21 31.73 -32.06
CA TRP A 5 -19.11 33.18 -31.85
C TRP A 5 -17.67 33.58 -31.59
N SER A 6 -17.31 34.79 -32.02
CA SER A 6 -16.02 35.38 -31.71
C SER A 6 -16.18 36.81 -31.25
N GLY A 7 -15.19 37.29 -30.49
CA GLY A 7 -15.16 38.64 -29.97
C GLY A 7 -13.76 39.08 -29.58
N GLN A 8 -13.62 40.40 -29.42
CA GLN A 8 -12.42 41.04 -28.90
C GLN A 8 -12.85 42.00 -27.81
N SER A 9 -12.11 42.05 -26.73
CA SER A 9 -12.33 43.05 -25.69
C SER A 9 -11.00 43.55 -25.14
N ASP A 10 -10.90 44.87 -25.01
CA ASP A 10 -9.77 45.47 -24.31
C ASP A 10 -9.96 45.29 -22.79
N PHE A 11 -8.86 45.34 -22.03
CA PHE A 11 -8.84 45.17 -20.57
C PHE A 11 -9.73 46.18 -19.78
N ARG A 12 -10.44 47.09 -20.45
CA ARG A 12 -11.40 48.06 -19.89
C ARG A 12 -12.83 47.88 -20.41
N GLY A 13 -13.06 46.90 -21.29
CA GLY A 13 -14.35 46.57 -21.89
C GLY A 13 -15.34 45.89 -20.94
N LEU A 14 -16.57 45.72 -21.42
CA LEU A 14 -17.60 44.95 -20.72
C LEU A 14 -17.47 43.46 -21.07
N ASN A 15 -17.86 42.60 -20.14
CA ASN A 15 -17.98 41.16 -20.39
C ASN A 15 -19.04 40.87 -21.46
N SER A 16 -18.83 39.84 -22.27
CA SER A 16 -19.82 39.41 -23.26
C SER A 16 -20.85 38.49 -22.61
N HIS A 17 -22.10 38.58 -23.09
CA HIS A 17 -23.23 37.79 -22.58
C HIS A 17 -24.11 37.32 -23.73
N VAL A 18 -24.44 36.03 -23.73
CA VAL A 18 -25.37 35.42 -24.69
C VAL A 18 -26.25 34.38 -24.00
N ARG A 19 -27.47 34.18 -24.49
CA ARG A 19 -28.34 33.09 -24.06
C ARG A 19 -28.38 31.98 -25.08
N LEU A 20 -28.18 30.77 -24.62
CA LEU A 20 -28.10 29.56 -25.45
C LEU A 20 -29.19 28.58 -25.06
N GLU A 21 -29.71 27.84 -26.03
CA GLU A 21 -30.68 26.77 -25.79
C GLU A 21 -30.01 25.40 -26.02
N PHE A 22 -29.87 24.60 -24.98
CA PHE A 22 -29.38 23.24 -25.10
C PHE A 22 -30.59 22.30 -25.29
N PRO A 23 -30.82 21.75 -26.50
CA PRO A 23 -32.07 21.04 -26.81
C PRO A 23 -32.17 19.64 -26.19
N THR A 24 -31.06 19.10 -25.68
CA THR A 24 -30.98 17.76 -25.11
C THR A 24 -30.00 17.76 -23.95
N ASP A 25 -30.31 17.04 -22.88
CA ASP A 25 -29.33 16.69 -21.85
C ASP A 25 -28.16 15.92 -22.49
N GLY A 26 -26.92 16.31 -22.20
CA GLY A 26 -25.79 15.54 -22.73
C GLY A 26 -24.44 16.20 -22.62
N LEU A 27 -23.44 15.54 -23.20
CA LEU A 27 -22.09 16.04 -23.33
C LEU A 27 -22.00 17.01 -24.51
N TYR A 28 -21.46 18.19 -24.25
CA TYR A 28 -21.14 19.21 -25.24
C TYR A 28 -19.64 19.50 -25.19
N GLN A 29 -19.02 19.56 -26.36
CA GLN A 29 -17.63 19.98 -26.52
C GLN A 29 -17.60 21.48 -26.74
N PHE A 30 -16.82 22.17 -25.94
CA PHE A 30 -16.52 23.60 -26.02
C PHE A 30 -15.10 23.74 -26.55
N ASN A 31 -14.98 24.29 -27.75
CA ASN A 31 -13.72 24.67 -28.35
C ASN A 31 -13.49 26.14 -27.99
N LEU A 32 -12.60 26.37 -27.04
CA LEU A 32 -12.28 27.68 -26.47
C LEU A 32 -11.00 28.18 -27.13
N GLY A 33 -11.16 29.02 -28.15
CA GLY A 33 -10.09 29.71 -28.86
C GLY A 33 -9.64 30.96 -28.11
N VAL A 34 -8.33 31.17 -28.07
CA VAL A 34 -7.66 32.32 -27.45
C VAL A 34 -6.69 32.90 -28.49
N GLY A 35 -6.98 34.11 -28.96
CA GLY A 35 -6.11 34.84 -29.89
C GLY A 35 -5.02 35.65 -29.18
N ASN A 36 -5.35 36.20 -28.01
CA ASN A 36 -4.48 36.98 -27.14
C ASN A 36 -5.10 37.09 -25.73
N GLY A 37 -4.26 37.29 -24.72
CA GLY A 37 -4.69 37.47 -23.33
C GLY A 37 -5.33 36.20 -22.75
N ARG A 38 -6.32 36.38 -21.88
CA ARG A 38 -7.05 35.28 -21.24
C ARG A 38 -8.46 35.67 -20.82
N TYR A 39 -9.35 34.69 -20.79
CA TYR A 39 -10.73 34.86 -20.34
C TYR A 39 -11.22 33.65 -19.57
N GLN A 40 -12.31 33.84 -18.83
CA GLN A 40 -13.13 32.75 -18.33
C GLN A 40 -14.44 32.63 -19.10
N PHE A 41 -14.73 31.39 -19.49
CA PHE A 41 -16.01 30.95 -19.98
C PHE A 41 -16.89 30.56 -18.79
N LEU A 42 -18.05 31.22 -18.62
CA LEU A 42 -19.01 30.92 -17.57
C LEU A 42 -20.33 30.47 -18.20
N LEU A 43 -20.90 29.37 -17.70
CA LEU A 43 -22.28 28.97 -17.97
C LEU A 43 -23.03 28.94 -16.64
N ASP A 44 -24.15 29.67 -16.56
CA ASP A 44 -25.00 29.82 -15.36
C ASP A 44 -24.23 30.15 -14.06
N ASP A 45 -23.24 31.04 -14.16
CA ASP A 45 -22.33 31.52 -13.12
C ASP A 45 -21.50 30.42 -12.42
N ASN A 46 -22.16 29.49 -11.73
CA ASN A 46 -21.54 28.44 -10.90
C ASN A 46 -21.82 27.02 -11.42
N TYR A 47 -22.09 26.86 -12.72
CA TYR A 47 -22.25 25.54 -13.32
C TYR A 47 -21.00 25.11 -14.08
N ILE A 48 -20.58 25.89 -15.08
CA ILE A 48 -19.26 25.76 -15.72
C ILE A 48 -18.55 27.08 -15.54
N GLN A 49 -17.31 27.04 -15.08
CA GLN A 49 -16.39 28.17 -15.11
C GLN A 49 -15.03 27.63 -15.53
N LYS A 50 -14.54 28.08 -16.69
CA LYS A 50 -13.31 27.56 -17.28
C LYS A 50 -12.42 28.69 -17.77
N THR A 51 -11.19 28.75 -17.25
CA THR A 51 -10.13 29.64 -17.72
C THR A 51 -9.56 29.13 -19.03
N ALA A 52 -9.41 30.06 -19.99
CA ALA A 52 -8.85 29.82 -21.31
C ALA A 52 -7.74 30.83 -21.60
N GLU A 53 -6.53 30.31 -21.76
CA GLU A 53 -5.30 31.09 -22.04
C GLU A 53 -4.61 30.61 -23.32
N THR A 54 -4.95 29.39 -23.73
CA THR A 54 -4.57 28.80 -25.00
C THR A 54 -5.78 28.13 -25.63
N ASN A 55 -5.69 27.83 -26.92
CA ASN A 55 -6.73 27.07 -27.62
C ASN A 55 -6.91 25.71 -26.94
N THR A 56 -8.09 25.48 -26.36
CA THR A 56 -8.40 24.23 -25.65
C THR A 56 -9.77 23.70 -26.03
N ASN A 57 -9.92 22.38 -25.95
CA ASN A 57 -11.20 21.71 -26.17
C ASN A 57 -11.58 20.97 -24.89
N VAL A 58 -12.71 21.34 -24.31
CA VAL A 58 -13.21 20.75 -23.07
C VAL A 58 -14.61 20.23 -23.27
N THR A 59 -14.91 19.05 -22.73
CA THR A 59 -16.25 18.45 -22.80
C THR A 59 -16.91 18.48 -21.44
N TYR A 60 -18.11 19.04 -21.35
CA TYR A 60 -18.92 19.08 -20.14
C TYR A 60 -20.32 18.55 -20.40
N PHE A 61 -20.93 17.98 -19.36
CA PHE A 61 -22.36 17.71 -19.39
C PHE A 61 -23.10 19.04 -19.24
N VAL A 62 -24.20 19.21 -19.97
CA VAL A 62 -25.12 20.34 -19.87
C VAL A 62 -26.54 19.80 -19.88
N ALA A 63 -27.37 20.27 -18.94
CA ALA A 63 -28.78 19.95 -18.94
C ALA A 63 -29.51 20.64 -20.10
N THR A 64 -30.67 20.13 -20.49
CA THR A 64 -31.53 20.77 -21.48
C THR A 64 -32.16 22.03 -20.89
N GLY A 65 -32.24 23.08 -21.69
CA GLY A 65 -32.83 24.34 -21.27
C GLY A 65 -32.16 25.55 -21.89
N ILE A 66 -32.54 26.72 -21.38
CA ILE A 66 -31.90 27.98 -21.74
C ILE A 66 -30.89 28.31 -20.63
N HIS A 67 -29.67 28.62 -21.05
CA HIS A 67 -28.53 28.90 -20.18
C HIS A 67 -27.94 30.28 -20.52
N ASP A 68 -27.43 30.97 -19.51
CA ASP A 68 -26.71 32.24 -19.67
C ASP A 68 -25.21 31.95 -19.77
N LEU A 69 -24.60 32.37 -20.89
CA LEU A 69 -23.17 32.27 -21.13
C LEU A 69 -22.53 33.64 -20.98
N TYR A 70 -21.52 33.74 -20.13
CA TYR A 70 -20.66 34.91 -20.01
C TYR A 70 -19.24 34.62 -20.46
N VAL A 71 -18.62 35.59 -21.13
CA VAL A 71 -17.18 35.62 -21.36
C VAL A 71 -16.63 36.77 -20.54
N VAL A 72 -15.91 36.42 -19.47
CA VAL A 72 -15.31 37.35 -18.53
C VAL A 72 -13.84 37.48 -18.88
N GLN A 73 -13.40 38.68 -19.19
CA GLN A 73 -12.00 38.95 -19.52
C GLN A 73 -11.19 39.26 -18.28
N ASP A 74 -9.88 39.03 -18.37
CA ASP A 74 -8.92 39.52 -17.40
C ASP A 74 -8.73 41.04 -17.59
N THR A 75 -8.85 41.81 -16.51
CA THR A 75 -8.77 43.28 -16.51
C THR A 75 -7.33 43.81 -16.60
N THR A 76 -6.34 42.93 -16.59
CA THR A 76 -4.94 43.25 -16.85
C THR A 76 -4.52 42.80 -18.25
N ALA A 77 -4.80 41.55 -18.63
CA ALA A 77 -4.36 40.95 -19.89
C ALA A 77 -5.30 41.24 -21.07
N GLY A 78 -6.60 41.50 -20.82
CA GLY A 78 -7.63 41.52 -21.86
C GLY A 78 -7.87 40.15 -22.50
N ALA A 79 -8.70 40.08 -23.55
CA ALA A 79 -8.97 38.82 -24.25
C ALA A 79 -9.46 38.98 -25.70
N ASP A 80 -8.86 38.21 -26.61
CA ASP A 80 -9.42 37.88 -27.92
C ASP A 80 -9.89 36.42 -27.90
N TRP A 81 -11.17 36.17 -28.18
CA TRP A 81 -11.78 34.86 -27.98
C TRP A 81 -12.62 34.40 -29.17
N ASP A 82 -12.65 33.08 -29.37
CA ASP A 82 -13.50 32.38 -30.32
C ASP A 82 -14.05 31.13 -29.64
N ILE A 83 -15.36 30.95 -29.63
CA ILE A 83 -16.01 29.84 -28.92
C ILE A 83 -16.90 29.09 -29.89
N ALA A 84 -16.67 27.78 -30.00
CA ALA A 84 -17.59 26.88 -30.66
C ALA A 84 -18.10 25.79 -29.71
N ILE A 85 -19.40 25.49 -29.75
CA ILE A 85 -20.02 24.46 -28.91
C ILE A 85 -20.72 23.44 -29.80
N ASN A 86 -20.39 22.17 -29.59
CA ASN A 86 -20.92 21.06 -30.39
C ASN A 86 -21.49 19.97 -29.48
N PHE A 87 -22.67 19.46 -29.81
CA PHE A 87 -23.23 18.29 -29.12
C PHE A 87 -22.43 17.03 -29.45
N VAL A 88 -22.06 16.27 -28.41
CA VAL A 88 -21.27 15.03 -28.53
C VAL A 88 -22.16 13.80 -28.36
N SER A 89 -22.87 13.71 -27.24
CA SER A 89 -23.73 12.56 -26.92
C SER A 89 -24.78 12.91 -25.86
N ALA A 90 -25.89 12.17 -25.83
CA ALA A 90 -26.92 12.28 -24.79
C ALA A 90 -26.58 11.47 -23.52
N THR A 91 -25.32 11.09 -23.34
CA THR A 91 -24.88 10.23 -22.23
C THR A 91 -24.38 11.07 -21.07
N ASN A 92 -24.33 10.48 -19.88
CA ASN A 92 -23.60 11.03 -18.75
C ASN A 92 -22.08 10.97 -18.98
N ASN A 93 -21.30 11.59 -18.10
CA ASN A 93 -19.85 11.44 -18.10
C ASN A 93 -19.46 9.97 -17.86
N ALA A 94 -18.38 9.54 -18.49
CA ALA A 94 -17.70 8.30 -18.15
C ALA A 94 -16.59 8.58 -17.12
N LEU A 95 -16.28 7.59 -16.30
CA LEU A 95 -15.07 7.58 -15.49
C LEU A 95 -13.98 6.76 -16.23
N PRO A 96 -12.71 7.20 -16.23
CA PRO A 96 -12.19 8.38 -15.55
C PRO A 96 -12.64 9.72 -16.18
N TYR A 97 -12.93 10.71 -15.33
CA TYR A 97 -13.23 12.09 -15.70
C TYR A 97 -12.00 12.95 -15.41
N ALA A 98 -11.36 13.46 -16.47
CA ALA A 98 -10.12 14.23 -16.37
C ALA A 98 -10.30 15.68 -16.82
N LYS A 99 -9.67 16.62 -16.10
CA LYS A 99 -9.65 18.07 -16.39
C LYS A 99 -8.30 18.68 -16.02
N THR A 100 -7.85 19.59 -16.87
CA THR A 100 -6.69 20.44 -16.63
C THR A 100 -7.16 21.88 -16.43
N GLY A 101 -6.67 22.55 -15.41
CA GLY A 101 -6.89 23.96 -15.09
C GLY A 101 -6.09 24.92 -15.98
N GLY A 102 -6.57 26.16 -16.10
CA GLY A 102 -5.70 27.27 -16.48
C GLY A 102 -5.01 27.87 -15.24
N ASP A 103 -4.30 28.97 -15.42
CA ASP A 103 -3.72 29.76 -14.34
C ASP A 103 -4.83 30.36 -13.46
N LEU A 104 -4.82 30.00 -12.17
CA LEU A 104 -5.73 30.51 -11.14
C LEU A 104 -4.95 31.23 -10.05
N GLY A 105 -5.47 32.36 -9.58
CA GLY A 105 -4.82 33.21 -8.58
C GLY A 105 -3.54 33.85 -9.11
N GLY A 106 -2.76 34.37 -8.16
CA GLY A 106 -1.54 35.13 -8.44
C GLY A 106 -1.79 36.63 -8.66
N THR A 107 -0.70 37.39 -8.67
CA THR A 107 -0.74 38.83 -8.93
C THR A 107 -1.15 39.09 -10.40
N ASP A 108 -2.00 40.09 -10.63
CA ASP A 108 -2.46 40.49 -11.97
C ASP A 108 -3.26 39.40 -12.73
N ASN A 109 -3.92 38.49 -11.99
CA ASN A 109 -4.89 37.53 -12.52
C ASN A 109 -6.24 37.70 -11.79
N ASP A 110 -7.30 37.95 -12.55
CA ASP A 110 -8.64 38.13 -11.99
C ASP A 110 -9.34 36.80 -11.64
N PHE A 111 -8.81 35.68 -12.14
CA PHE A 111 -9.45 34.38 -12.05
C PHE A 111 -8.85 33.58 -10.92
N ASN A 112 -9.65 33.20 -9.93
CA ASN A 112 -9.20 32.43 -8.78
C ASN A 112 -9.95 31.10 -8.60
N GLU A 113 -10.88 30.77 -9.49
CA GLU A 113 -11.66 29.54 -9.39
C GLU A 113 -12.13 28.98 -10.74
N GLU A 114 -12.39 27.69 -10.79
CA GLU A 114 -13.08 26.99 -11.88
C GLU A 114 -14.16 26.07 -11.33
N TRP A 115 -15.25 25.91 -12.11
CA TRP A 115 -16.37 25.02 -11.80
C TRP A 115 -16.50 23.96 -12.89
N LEU A 116 -16.45 22.69 -12.47
CA LEU A 116 -16.36 21.52 -13.34
C LEU A 116 -17.55 20.58 -13.08
N PRO A 117 -18.57 20.55 -13.96
CA PRO A 117 -19.70 19.65 -13.77
C PRO A 117 -19.35 18.21 -14.17
N ILE A 118 -19.80 17.26 -13.36
CA ILE A 118 -19.74 15.82 -13.64
C ILE A 118 -21.12 15.20 -13.42
N SER A 119 -21.71 14.63 -14.46
CA SER A 119 -22.97 13.89 -14.39
C SER A 119 -22.72 12.40 -14.42
N LEU A 120 -23.27 11.63 -13.48
CA LEU A 120 -23.15 10.18 -13.41
C LEU A 120 -24.50 9.48 -13.55
N GLY A 121 -24.52 8.30 -14.17
CA GLY A 121 -25.76 7.50 -14.27
C GLY A 121 -26.20 6.90 -12.93
N THR A 122 -25.26 6.67 -12.02
CA THR A 122 -25.48 6.05 -10.72
C THR A 122 -24.62 6.75 -9.68
N ALA A 123 -25.12 6.83 -8.44
CA ALA A 123 -24.34 7.28 -7.31
C ALA A 123 -23.22 6.26 -7.03
N GLN A 124 -22.01 6.74 -6.74
CA GLN A 124 -20.86 5.89 -6.45
C GLN A 124 -19.78 6.67 -5.68
N THR A 125 -18.98 5.94 -4.91
CA THR A 125 -17.71 6.46 -4.37
C THR A 125 -16.67 6.47 -5.47
N VAL A 126 -15.84 7.50 -5.49
CA VAL A 126 -14.78 7.71 -6.48
C VAL A 126 -13.46 8.05 -5.78
N ASN A 127 -12.36 7.79 -6.48
CA ASN A 127 -11.05 8.34 -6.14
C ASN A 127 -10.78 9.56 -7.03
N MET A 128 -10.11 10.56 -6.49
CA MET A 128 -9.61 11.71 -7.23
C MET A 128 -8.12 11.85 -6.99
N VAL A 129 -7.35 12.01 -8.06
CA VAL A 129 -5.97 12.50 -8.00
C VAL A 129 -5.95 13.94 -8.48
N LEU A 130 -5.23 14.78 -7.76
CA LEU A 130 -4.99 16.18 -8.07
C LEU A 130 -3.49 16.43 -8.07
N ASP A 131 -2.95 16.79 -9.23
CA ASP A 131 -1.57 17.23 -9.43
C ASP A 131 -1.58 18.76 -9.58
N ALA A 132 -1.11 19.47 -8.56
CA ALA A 132 -1.14 20.91 -8.47
C ALA A 132 0.18 21.50 -8.97
N GLY A 133 0.12 22.36 -9.97
CA GLY A 133 1.27 23.13 -10.44
C GLY A 133 1.29 24.53 -9.84
N GLY A 134 2.47 25.09 -9.60
CA GLY A 134 2.64 26.43 -9.02
C GLY A 134 3.84 26.51 -8.10
N ASP A 135 3.99 27.63 -7.40
CA ASP A 135 4.99 27.76 -6.32
C ASP A 135 4.56 26.97 -5.08
N ALA A 136 5.53 26.39 -4.36
CA ALA A 136 5.27 25.58 -3.18
C ALA A 136 4.65 26.36 -1.99
N ALA A 137 4.71 27.69 -2.01
CA ALA A 137 4.07 28.54 -1.01
C ALA A 137 2.61 28.92 -1.35
N ASP A 138 2.18 28.68 -2.59
CA ASP A 138 0.83 28.96 -3.07
C ASP A 138 -0.04 27.70 -2.96
N ASP A 139 -1.35 27.88 -2.78
CA ASP A 139 -2.26 26.75 -2.60
C ASP A 139 -3.61 26.86 -3.31
N LEU A 140 -4.24 25.71 -3.53
CA LEU A 140 -5.61 25.57 -4.00
C LEU A 140 -6.41 24.62 -3.12
N SER A 141 -7.72 24.59 -3.31
CA SER A 141 -8.62 23.64 -2.66
C SER A 141 -9.65 23.13 -3.65
N VAL A 142 -10.23 21.97 -3.34
CA VAL A 142 -11.30 21.36 -4.14
C VAL A 142 -12.53 21.14 -3.27
N GLU A 143 -13.65 21.71 -3.67
CA GLU A 143 -14.95 21.53 -3.04
C GLU A 143 -15.88 20.74 -3.97
N VAL A 144 -16.70 19.85 -3.42
CA VAL A 144 -17.68 19.07 -4.21
C VAL A 144 -19.08 19.44 -3.78
N TYR A 145 -19.96 19.69 -4.73
CA TYR A 145 -21.35 20.05 -4.53
C TYR A 145 -22.29 19.11 -5.31
N GLY A 146 -23.46 18.82 -4.72
CA GLY A 146 -24.57 18.25 -5.49
C GLY A 146 -25.17 19.25 -6.49
N ALA A 147 -25.98 18.77 -7.44
CA ALA A 147 -26.57 19.53 -8.54
C ALA A 147 -27.09 20.93 -8.15
N THR A 148 -27.87 21.01 -7.07
CA THR A 148 -28.51 22.25 -6.61
C THR A 148 -28.09 22.64 -5.19
N GLY A 149 -27.10 21.95 -4.63
CA GLY A 149 -26.59 22.23 -3.29
C GLY A 149 -25.82 23.54 -3.26
N THR A 150 -26.08 24.37 -2.24
CA THR A 150 -25.24 25.52 -1.89
C THR A 150 -24.26 25.19 -0.76
N VAL A 151 -24.26 23.95 -0.30
CA VAL A 151 -23.39 23.42 0.75
C VAL A 151 -22.56 22.30 0.13
N GLN A 152 -21.24 22.36 0.33
CA GLN A 152 -20.34 21.32 -0.14
C GLN A 152 -20.61 19.99 0.58
N THR A 153 -20.58 18.90 -0.16
CA THR A 153 -20.67 17.52 0.35
C THR A 153 -19.31 16.94 0.71
N PHE A 154 -18.23 17.52 0.17
CA PHE A 154 -16.85 17.15 0.44
C PHE A 154 -15.94 18.36 0.19
N ALA A 155 -14.81 18.42 0.89
CA ALA A 155 -13.75 19.38 0.62
C ALA A 155 -12.37 18.76 0.87
N LEU A 156 -11.46 18.98 -0.08
CA LEU A 156 -10.02 18.82 0.07
C LEU A 156 -9.44 20.22 0.27
N ASN A 157 -9.02 20.52 1.50
CA ASN A 157 -8.48 21.83 1.86
C ASN A 157 -6.98 21.87 1.53
N THR A 158 -6.47 23.02 1.07
CA THR A 158 -5.03 23.33 0.92
C THR A 158 -4.19 22.23 0.28
N VAL A 159 -4.03 22.30 -1.03
CA VAL A 159 -3.06 21.54 -1.81
C VAL A 159 -2.08 22.55 -2.37
N TYR A 160 -0.83 22.46 -1.93
CA TYR A 160 0.21 23.40 -2.31
C TYR A 160 0.69 23.17 -3.74
N GLY A 161 1.33 24.17 -4.33
CA GLY A 161 1.99 24.01 -5.61
C GLY A 161 3.03 22.90 -5.54
N THR A 162 3.17 22.14 -6.62
CA THR A 162 3.99 20.94 -6.80
C THR A 162 3.46 19.65 -6.16
N GLU A 163 2.38 19.70 -5.36
CA GLU A 163 1.83 18.49 -4.74
C GLU A 163 1.01 17.63 -5.70
N LYS A 164 1.12 16.32 -5.54
CA LYS A 164 0.24 15.32 -6.15
C LYS A 164 -0.44 14.51 -5.07
N VAL A 165 -1.74 14.75 -4.87
CA VAL A 165 -2.51 14.18 -3.76
C VAL A 165 -3.67 13.34 -4.25
N TRP A 166 -3.91 12.21 -3.56
CA TRP A 166 -5.10 11.39 -3.75
C TRP A 166 -6.13 11.66 -2.66
N THR A 167 -7.40 11.64 -3.04
CA THR A 167 -8.52 11.70 -2.11
C THR A 167 -9.68 10.86 -2.62
N ASN A 168 -10.71 10.66 -1.78
CA ASN A 168 -11.90 9.92 -2.16
C ASN A 168 -13.16 10.57 -1.57
N PHE A 169 -14.28 10.45 -2.29
CA PHE A 169 -15.57 10.99 -1.87
C PHE A 169 -16.72 10.33 -2.62
N ALA A 170 -17.95 10.57 -2.15
CA ALA A 170 -19.17 10.08 -2.80
C ALA A 170 -19.72 11.10 -3.80
N LEU A 171 -20.09 10.62 -4.99
CA LEU A 171 -20.85 11.38 -5.98
C LEU A 171 -22.28 10.84 -6.07
N SER A 172 -23.25 11.76 -6.19
CA SER A 172 -24.65 11.40 -6.38
C SER A 172 -24.92 11.01 -7.84
N ALA A 173 -26.02 10.29 -8.09
CA ALA A 173 -26.54 10.12 -9.44
C ALA A 173 -27.00 11.48 -10.01
N GLY A 174 -26.81 11.69 -11.31
CA GLY A 174 -27.03 12.97 -11.96
C GLY A 174 -25.84 13.91 -11.79
N ILE A 175 -26.12 15.22 -11.89
CA ILE A 175 -25.12 16.29 -11.88
C ILE A 175 -24.52 16.49 -10.48
N ASN A 176 -23.20 16.57 -10.43
CA ASN A 176 -22.39 17.08 -9.33
C ASN A 176 -21.48 18.17 -9.90
N ARG A 177 -20.90 19.01 -9.04
CA ARG A 177 -19.99 20.09 -9.43
C ARG A 177 -18.75 20.06 -8.55
N LEU A 178 -17.58 20.09 -9.17
CA LEU A 178 -16.31 20.32 -8.47
C LEU A 178 -15.95 21.79 -8.63
N ARG A 179 -15.60 22.45 -7.55
CA ARG A 179 -15.05 23.80 -7.56
C ARG A 179 -13.58 23.70 -7.17
N VAL A 180 -12.69 24.14 -8.06
CA VAL A 180 -11.27 24.29 -7.76
C VAL A 180 -11.03 25.77 -7.51
N VAL A 181 -10.47 26.14 -6.36
CA VAL A 181 -10.31 27.55 -5.98
C VAL A 181 -8.96 27.78 -5.31
N THR A 182 -8.27 28.85 -5.71
CA THR A 182 -6.99 29.25 -5.12
C THR A 182 -7.15 30.14 -3.91
N ALA A 183 -6.18 30.11 -3.01
CA ALA A 183 -6.15 31.04 -1.90
C ALA A 183 -5.90 32.47 -2.41
N GLY A 184 -6.61 33.45 -1.84
CA GLY A 184 -6.46 34.86 -2.22
C GLY A 184 -5.11 35.48 -1.82
N GLY A 185 -4.25 34.74 -1.11
CA GLY A 185 -2.89 35.13 -0.76
C GLY A 185 -1.82 34.69 -1.75
N ASN A 186 -2.18 33.92 -2.78
CA ASN A 186 -1.21 33.38 -3.72
C ASN A 186 -0.49 34.50 -4.47
N VAL A 187 0.83 34.39 -4.55
CA VAL A 187 1.67 35.36 -5.26
C VAL A 187 1.76 35.00 -6.73
N ASP A 188 2.00 33.73 -7.03
CA ASP A 188 2.07 33.18 -8.37
C ASP A 188 0.79 32.40 -8.72
N PRO A 189 0.50 32.21 -10.02
CA PRO A 189 -0.65 31.41 -10.44
C PRO A 189 -0.46 29.92 -10.15
N MET A 190 -1.57 29.26 -9.83
CA MET A 190 -1.67 27.82 -9.67
C MET A 190 -2.34 27.20 -10.90
N THR A 191 -1.89 26.01 -11.28
CA THR A 191 -2.53 25.16 -12.29
C THR A 191 -2.87 23.81 -11.67
N TYR A 192 -3.66 23.00 -12.36
CA TYR A 192 -3.96 21.66 -11.86
C TYR A 192 -4.23 20.66 -12.98
N ASP A 193 -3.90 19.40 -12.74
CA ASP A 193 -4.43 18.23 -13.46
C ASP A 193 -5.23 17.37 -12.48
N LEU A 194 -6.52 17.19 -12.75
CA LEU A 194 -7.45 16.47 -11.90
C LEU A 194 -8.04 15.30 -12.66
N THR A 195 -8.02 14.11 -12.04
CA THR A 195 -8.69 12.92 -12.56
C THR A 195 -9.55 12.25 -11.49
N VAL A 196 -10.84 12.09 -11.76
CA VAL A 196 -11.79 11.34 -10.95
C VAL A 196 -12.01 9.96 -11.57
N SER A 197 -11.75 8.90 -10.82
CA SER A 197 -11.84 7.51 -11.27
C SER A 197 -12.78 6.70 -10.40
N ALA A 198 -13.37 5.65 -10.98
CA ALA A 198 -14.09 4.66 -10.19
C ALA A 198 -13.15 3.95 -9.22
N VAL A 199 -13.66 3.51 -8.08
CA VAL A 199 -12.89 2.72 -7.11
C VAL A 199 -12.49 1.37 -7.73
N PRO A 200 -11.21 0.96 -7.68
CA PRO A 200 -10.77 -0.32 -8.19
C PRO A 200 -11.50 -1.49 -7.53
N GLY A 201 -12.11 -2.36 -8.34
CA GLY A 201 -13.01 -3.43 -7.88
C GLY A 201 -12.41 -4.83 -7.74
N ASN A 202 -11.13 -4.98 -8.08
CA ASN A 202 -10.42 -6.26 -8.13
C ASN A 202 -9.38 -6.41 -7.01
N GLY A 203 -9.42 -5.54 -5.99
CA GLY A 203 -8.40 -5.50 -4.94
C GLY A 203 -7.00 -5.20 -5.47
N THR A 204 -6.89 -4.57 -6.64
CA THR A 204 -5.62 -4.13 -7.23
C THR A 204 -5.66 -2.62 -7.46
N ALA A 205 -4.66 -1.90 -6.95
CA ALA A 205 -4.47 -0.49 -7.25
C ALA A 205 -2.99 -0.13 -7.26
N VAL A 206 -2.64 0.89 -8.04
CA VAL A 206 -1.32 1.52 -8.05
C VAL A 206 -1.55 3.01 -8.01
N TRP A 207 -0.85 3.71 -7.13
CA TRP A 207 -0.97 5.15 -6.98
C TRP A 207 0.34 5.74 -6.48
N ASP A 208 0.59 6.99 -6.82
CA ASP A 208 1.82 7.70 -6.49
C ASP A 208 1.49 9.15 -6.12
N GLY A 209 2.35 9.78 -5.34
CA GLY A 209 2.12 11.13 -4.86
C GLY A 209 3.39 11.85 -4.47
N PHE A 210 3.25 13.16 -4.38
CA PHE A 210 4.29 14.08 -3.91
C PHE A 210 3.64 15.03 -2.91
N SER A 211 4.25 15.17 -1.74
CA SER A 211 3.68 15.95 -0.65
C SER A 211 4.74 16.81 0.02
N LEU A 212 4.37 18.03 0.39
CA LEU A 212 5.20 18.92 1.19
C LEU A 212 4.99 18.62 2.68
N ALA A 213 5.92 19.05 3.54
CA ALA A 213 5.84 18.85 5.00
C ALA A 213 4.50 19.29 5.63
N ALA A 214 3.86 20.34 5.08
CA ALA A 214 2.58 20.88 5.55
C ALA A 214 1.38 20.38 4.72
N GLY A 215 1.63 19.51 3.75
CA GLY A 215 0.66 18.91 2.83
C GLY A 215 -0.31 17.95 3.49
N ASN A 216 -1.36 17.59 2.75
CA ASN A 216 -2.31 16.58 3.20
C ASN A 216 -1.77 15.16 2.98
N ASN A 217 -2.12 14.26 3.88
CA ASN A 217 -1.99 12.83 3.64
C ASN A 217 -2.89 12.41 2.47
N ALA A 218 -2.38 11.56 1.60
CA ALA A 218 -3.14 11.01 0.49
C ALA A 218 -4.09 9.92 0.98
N SER A 219 -5.23 9.75 0.29
CA SER A 219 -6.18 8.70 0.59
C SER A 219 -6.81 8.10 -0.66
N LEU A 220 -6.75 6.78 -0.75
CA LEU A 220 -7.29 5.97 -1.83
C LEU A 220 -8.34 5.00 -1.28
N MET A 221 -9.48 4.89 -1.95
CA MET A 221 -10.47 3.85 -1.69
C MET A 221 -10.26 2.67 -2.64
N VAL A 222 -10.32 1.43 -2.13
CA VAL A 222 -10.22 0.19 -2.89
C VAL A 222 -11.35 -0.75 -2.50
N ASN A 223 -11.96 -1.42 -3.47
CA ASN A 223 -12.96 -2.46 -3.22
C ASN A 223 -12.32 -3.84 -3.38
N PHE A 224 -12.16 -4.54 -2.27
CA PHE A 224 -11.60 -5.87 -2.16
C PHE A 224 -12.71 -6.91 -2.46
N PRO A 225 -12.62 -7.69 -3.56
CA PRO A 225 -13.72 -8.52 -4.03
C PRO A 225 -14.04 -9.72 -3.12
N SER A 226 -13.07 -10.14 -2.30
CA SER A 226 -13.19 -11.24 -1.34
C SER A 226 -12.26 -11.01 -0.16
N THR A 227 -12.63 -11.58 0.99
CA THR A 227 -11.71 -11.69 2.13
C THR A 227 -10.52 -12.55 1.74
N GLY A 228 -9.30 -12.11 2.05
CA GLY A 228 -8.07 -12.84 1.76
C GLY A 228 -6.84 -11.96 1.95
N THR A 229 -5.68 -12.52 1.63
CA THR A 229 -4.40 -11.82 1.76
C THR A 229 -4.14 -10.91 0.56
N TYR A 230 -3.71 -9.68 0.82
CA TYR A 230 -3.31 -8.70 -0.17
C TYR A 230 -1.94 -8.14 0.19
N ARG A 231 -1.11 -7.92 -0.85
CA ARG A 231 0.20 -7.32 -0.74
C ARG A 231 0.08 -5.82 -0.89
N PHE A 232 0.52 -5.08 0.11
CA PHE A 232 0.70 -3.64 0.10
C PHE A 232 2.19 -3.36 -0.08
N ALA A 233 2.57 -2.63 -1.11
CA ALA A 233 3.94 -2.18 -1.30
C ALA A 233 3.99 -0.65 -1.30
N LEU A 234 5.04 -0.08 -0.71
CA LEU A 234 5.32 1.35 -0.66
C LEU A 234 6.81 1.57 -0.95
N ASP A 235 7.08 2.37 -1.97
CA ASP A 235 8.41 2.86 -2.32
C ASP A 235 8.50 4.35 -1.97
N ASN A 236 9.49 4.74 -1.17
CA ASN A 236 9.80 6.13 -0.83
C ASN A 236 11.05 6.55 -1.63
N ASN A 237 10.87 7.40 -2.63
CA ASN A 237 11.97 7.91 -3.46
C ASN A 237 12.71 9.07 -2.78
N ASP A 238 11.98 9.88 -2.00
CA ASP A 238 12.47 10.98 -1.17
C ASP A 238 11.54 11.14 0.03
N GLY A 239 12.08 11.58 1.17
CA GLY A 239 11.32 11.69 2.41
C GLY A 239 10.87 10.34 2.97
N PHE A 240 9.75 10.36 3.71
CA PHE A 240 9.19 9.16 4.33
C PHE A 240 7.67 9.20 4.43
N ALA A 241 7.02 8.11 4.02
CA ALA A 241 5.60 7.86 4.24
C ALA A 241 5.34 6.44 4.77
N ASN A 242 4.13 6.25 5.31
CA ASN A 242 3.58 4.97 5.76
C ASN A 242 2.23 4.69 5.10
N LEU A 243 1.85 3.42 5.00
CA LEU A 243 0.50 3.01 4.58
C LEU A 243 -0.37 2.66 5.79
N VAL A 244 -1.60 3.17 5.79
CA VAL A 244 -2.60 2.90 6.84
C VAL A 244 -3.90 2.42 6.21
N LEU A 245 -4.40 1.26 6.62
CA LEU A 245 -5.71 0.71 6.20
C LEU A 245 -6.78 1.04 7.25
N ASP A 246 -7.89 1.63 6.80
CA ASP A 246 -9.11 1.95 7.55
C ASP A 246 -8.92 2.68 8.89
N ASP A 247 -7.85 3.46 9.08
CA ASP A 247 -7.54 4.11 10.37
C ASP A 247 -7.21 3.11 11.51
N HIS A 248 -6.95 1.83 11.18
CA HIS A 248 -6.69 0.77 12.16
C HIS A 248 -5.35 0.06 11.98
N MET A 249 -4.76 0.08 10.78
CA MET A 249 -3.39 -0.38 10.59
C MET A 249 -2.45 0.81 10.64
N ILE A 250 -1.68 0.98 11.72
CA ILE A 250 -0.49 1.81 11.62
C ILE A 250 0.63 0.86 11.23
N ILE A 251 0.92 0.74 9.93
CA ILE A 251 2.24 0.23 9.55
C ILE A 251 3.20 1.36 9.91
N THR A 252 3.63 1.41 11.17
CA THR A 252 4.69 2.33 11.59
C THR A 252 6.00 1.69 11.17
N ALA A 253 6.39 1.89 9.90
CA ALA A 253 7.83 1.90 9.67
C ALA A 253 8.39 3.12 10.44
N PRO A 254 9.50 2.94 11.18
CA PRO A 254 10.20 4.00 11.89
C PRO A 254 10.86 4.95 10.89
N GLN A 255 11.15 6.15 11.40
CA GLN A 255 11.72 7.31 10.72
C GLN A 255 13.21 7.12 10.31
N GLY A 256 13.55 6.03 9.63
CA GLY A 256 14.88 5.84 9.06
C GLY A 256 14.95 6.48 7.67
N GLU A 257 15.94 7.33 7.41
CA GLU A 257 16.21 7.94 6.08
C GLU A 257 16.53 6.89 4.97
N SER A 258 16.54 5.58 5.29
CA SER A 258 17.02 4.50 4.42
C SER A 258 15.97 3.46 3.98
N LEU A 259 14.70 3.57 4.38
CA LEU A 259 13.66 2.63 3.92
C LEU A 259 13.08 3.04 2.55
N VAL A 260 13.82 2.70 1.49
CA VAL A 260 13.46 3.01 0.09
C VAL A 260 12.24 2.20 -0.39
N SER A 261 12.03 1.00 0.12
CA SER A 261 10.91 0.12 -0.27
C SER A 261 10.48 -0.75 0.90
N THR A 262 9.17 -0.91 1.07
CA THR A 262 8.55 -1.79 2.05
C THR A 262 7.39 -2.54 1.40
N SER A 263 7.20 -3.80 1.79
CA SER A 263 6.08 -4.62 1.31
C SER A 263 5.54 -5.46 2.46
N TYR A 264 4.21 -5.57 2.55
CA TYR A 264 3.50 -6.30 3.60
C TYR A 264 2.34 -7.08 3.01
N ASP A 265 2.21 -8.34 3.40
CA ASP A 265 1.04 -9.17 3.10
C ASP A 265 0.08 -9.13 4.30
N ILE A 266 -1.18 -8.79 4.08
CA ILE A 266 -2.17 -8.58 5.15
C ILE A 266 -3.52 -9.16 4.74
N GLU A 267 -4.23 -9.82 5.66
CA GLU A 267 -5.61 -10.24 5.44
C GLU A 267 -6.56 -9.04 5.48
N VAL A 268 -7.28 -8.82 4.38
CA VAL A 268 -8.28 -7.75 4.26
C VAL A 268 -9.65 -8.38 4.06
N THR A 269 -10.66 -7.87 4.77
CA THR A 269 -12.04 -8.32 4.58
C THR A 269 -12.59 -7.92 3.21
N ALA A 270 -13.60 -8.63 2.71
CA ALA A 270 -14.29 -8.20 1.49
C ALA A 270 -15.01 -6.86 1.70
N GLY A 271 -14.93 -5.96 0.71
CA GLY A 271 -15.67 -4.70 0.71
C GLY A 271 -14.82 -3.48 0.40
N MET A 272 -15.36 -2.31 0.73
CA MET A 272 -14.74 -1.02 0.53
C MET A 272 -13.82 -0.69 1.71
N HIS A 273 -12.57 -0.42 1.41
CA HIS A 273 -11.53 -0.12 2.39
C HIS A 273 -10.74 1.12 1.96
N GLN A 274 -10.37 1.94 2.93
CA GLN A 274 -9.62 3.18 2.72
C GLN A 274 -8.16 2.95 3.06
N ILE A 275 -7.27 3.29 2.13
CA ILE A 275 -5.82 3.27 2.32
C ILE A 275 -5.35 4.71 2.39
N PHE A 276 -4.68 5.08 3.47
CA PHE A 276 -4.00 6.37 3.60
C PHE A 276 -2.51 6.18 3.34
N THR A 277 -1.92 7.14 2.63
CA THR A 277 -0.48 7.34 2.66
C THR A 277 -0.20 8.49 3.61
N VAL A 278 0.36 8.17 4.78
CA VAL A 278 0.63 9.12 5.86
C VAL A 278 2.08 9.54 5.76
N GLN A 279 2.30 10.81 5.42
CA GLN A 279 3.65 11.37 5.36
C GLN A 279 4.16 11.78 6.73
N ASP A 280 5.49 11.75 6.88
CA ASP A 280 6.16 12.28 8.07
C ASP A 280 6.45 13.78 7.90
N PRO A 281 5.86 14.65 8.73
CA PRO A 281 6.00 16.10 8.60
C PRO A 281 7.41 16.61 8.95
N THR A 282 8.33 15.76 9.40
CA THR A 282 9.73 16.13 9.64
C THR A 282 10.55 16.25 8.35
N PHE A 283 10.10 15.61 7.26
CA PHE A 283 10.70 15.74 5.94
C PHE A 283 10.09 16.92 5.18
N ALA A 284 10.93 17.70 4.52
CA ALA A 284 10.47 18.88 3.76
C ALA A 284 9.55 18.49 2.58
N THR A 285 9.86 17.36 1.96
CA THR A 285 9.19 16.76 0.82
C THR A 285 9.14 15.25 1.00
N THR A 286 8.10 14.62 0.49
CA THR A 286 7.99 13.16 0.39
C THR A 286 7.48 12.78 -1.01
N ASP A 287 8.28 12.00 -1.75
CA ASP A 287 7.95 11.42 -3.05
C ASP A 287 7.81 9.91 -2.89
N TRP A 288 6.65 9.36 -3.27
CA TRP A 288 6.33 7.97 -2.98
C TRP A 288 5.45 7.34 -4.06
N SER A 289 5.54 6.01 -4.16
CA SER A 289 4.62 5.20 -4.93
C SER A 289 4.16 3.99 -4.13
N ALA A 290 2.91 3.60 -4.30
CA ALA A 290 2.29 2.51 -3.56
C ALA A 290 1.46 1.62 -4.47
N SER A 291 1.30 0.37 -4.05
CA SER A 291 0.42 -0.58 -4.71
C SER A 291 -0.25 -1.52 -3.74
N VAL A 292 -1.40 -2.04 -4.14
CA VAL A 292 -2.06 -3.18 -3.51
C VAL A 292 -2.37 -4.22 -4.57
N THR A 293 -2.12 -5.49 -4.29
CA THR A 293 -2.44 -6.61 -5.19
C THR A 293 -2.92 -7.83 -4.41
N PRO A 294 -3.87 -8.64 -4.94
CA PRO A 294 -4.26 -9.89 -4.30
C PRO A 294 -3.08 -10.86 -4.29
N VAL A 295 -2.87 -11.50 -3.14
CA VAL A 295 -1.90 -12.59 -2.97
C VAL A 295 -2.68 -13.89 -3.01
N SER A 296 -2.27 -14.82 -3.88
CA SER A 296 -2.79 -16.19 -3.78
C SER A 296 -2.47 -16.70 -2.38
N PRO A 297 -3.38 -17.41 -1.68
CA PRO A 297 -3.07 -17.97 -0.37
C PRO A 297 -1.72 -18.68 -0.42
N ALA A 298 -0.73 -18.04 0.18
CA ALA A 298 0.62 -18.56 0.29
C ALA A 298 0.73 -19.29 1.63
N GLU A 299 1.79 -20.06 1.81
CA GLU A 299 2.13 -20.58 3.14
C GLU A 299 2.43 -19.41 4.10
N SER A 300 2.90 -18.27 3.60
CA SER A 300 3.09 -17.03 4.35
C SER A 300 1.87 -16.11 4.34
N PHE A 301 1.71 -15.33 5.41
CA PHE A 301 0.65 -14.33 5.56
C PHE A 301 1.15 -12.95 6.00
N PHE A 302 2.44 -12.81 6.26
CA PHE A 302 3.12 -11.55 6.53
C PHE A 302 4.58 -11.68 6.09
N THR A 303 5.11 -10.64 5.47
CA THR A 303 6.55 -10.50 5.20
C THR A 303 6.91 -9.04 5.48
N PHE A 304 8.06 -8.82 6.09
CA PHE A 304 8.73 -7.53 6.20
C PHE A 304 10.15 -7.70 5.65
N GLU A 305 10.56 -6.79 4.76
CA GLU A 305 11.94 -6.71 4.26
C GLU A 305 12.41 -5.26 4.39
N GLY A 306 13.66 -5.07 4.82
CA GLY A 306 14.23 -3.74 4.93
C GLY A 306 15.68 -3.73 5.39
N THR A 307 16.29 -2.55 5.35
CA THR A 307 17.63 -2.28 5.91
C THR A 307 17.46 -1.45 7.17
N LEU A 308 18.03 -1.89 8.30
CA LEU A 308 18.00 -1.18 9.58
C LEU A 308 19.39 -0.61 9.91
N ASP A 309 19.48 0.68 10.20
CA ASP A 309 20.70 1.32 10.69
C ASP A 309 21.03 0.92 12.13
N PRO A 310 22.27 1.14 12.61
CA PRO A 310 22.67 0.80 13.98
C PRO A 310 21.77 1.44 15.04
N GLY A 311 21.11 0.62 15.87
CA GLY A 311 20.18 1.07 16.91
C GLY A 311 18.78 1.44 16.42
N GLU A 312 18.49 1.27 15.13
CA GLU A 312 17.16 1.46 14.57
C GLU A 312 16.23 0.31 14.98
N SER A 313 14.97 0.66 15.26
CA SER A 313 13.90 -0.30 15.56
C SER A 313 12.70 -0.04 14.67
N VAL A 314 12.20 -1.06 13.97
CA VAL A 314 10.89 -1.04 13.30
C VAL A 314 9.86 -1.76 14.14
N THR A 315 8.59 -1.39 14.07
CA THR A 315 7.51 -2.12 14.78
C THR A 315 6.29 -2.27 13.88
N PRO A 316 6.35 -3.14 12.86
CA PRO A 316 5.17 -3.57 12.13
C PRO A 316 4.05 -4.03 13.06
N GLU A 317 2.83 -3.57 12.79
CA GLU A 317 1.63 -4.01 13.48
C GLU A 317 0.85 -5.01 12.60
N TYR A 318 0.30 -6.06 13.20
CA TYR A 318 -0.53 -7.06 12.53
C TYR A 318 -1.86 -7.26 13.29
N PRO A 319 -3.00 -6.78 12.74
CA PRO A 319 -4.29 -6.99 13.36
C PRO A 319 -4.83 -8.40 13.08
N THR A 320 -5.36 -9.07 14.10
CA THR A 320 -6.06 -10.35 13.94
C THR A 320 -7.48 -10.31 14.52
N SER A 321 -8.41 -10.98 13.84
CA SER A 321 -9.81 -11.13 14.28
C SER A 321 -10.05 -12.35 15.18
N GLY A 322 -9.03 -13.18 15.35
CA GLY A 322 -9.01 -14.40 16.15
C GLY A 322 -7.58 -14.78 16.47
N ASP A 323 -7.40 -15.73 17.38
CA ASP A 323 -6.07 -16.23 17.72
C ASP A 323 -5.51 -17.05 16.55
N LEU A 324 -4.24 -16.82 16.22
CA LEU A 324 -3.56 -17.42 15.08
C LEU A 324 -2.21 -17.97 15.52
N ASP A 325 -2.07 -19.30 15.50
CA ASP A 325 -0.77 -19.95 15.63
C ASP A 325 0.00 -19.88 14.30
N PHE A 326 1.30 -19.60 14.38
CA PHE A 326 2.13 -19.41 13.19
C PHE A 326 3.57 -19.87 13.41
N ASN A 327 4.27 -20.09 12.30
CA ASN A 327 5.73 -20.16 12.25
C ASN A 327 6.28 -18.85 11.69
N PHE A 328 7.53 -18.52 11.98
CA PHE A 328 8.20 -17.41 11.34
C PHE A 328 9.64 -17.76 10.99
N GLU A 329 10.15 -17.08 9.97
CA GLU A 329 11.57 -17.03 9.62
C GLU A 329 12.06 -15.60 9.81
N LEU A 330 13.12 -15.42 10.60
CA LEU A 330 13.89 -14.19 10.71
C LEU A 330 15.26 -14.40 10.09
N ALA A 331 15.47 -13.81 8.91
CA ALA A 331 16.71 -13.88 8.17
C ALA A 331 17.49 -12.55 8.27
N VAL A 332 18.75 -12.63 8.69
CA VAL A 332 19.66 -11.49 8.85
C VAL A 332 20.78 -11.62 7.83
N ALA A 333 20.62 -11.04 6.65
CA ALA A 333 21.46 -11.35 5.48
C ALA A 333 22.89 -10.77 5.56
N SER A 334 23.08 -9.65 6.25
CA SER A 334 24.39 -9.02 6.46
C SER A 334 24.33 -8.03 7.63
N GLY A 335 25.46 -7.63 8.23
CA GLY A 335 25.47 -6.61 9.31
C GLY A 335 25.67 -7.14 10.73
N GLY A 336 24.90 -6.63 11.71
CA GLY A 336 24.95 -7.07 13.12
C GLY A 336 23.71 -7.86 13.55
N PRO A 337 23.61 -8.26 14.83
CA PRO A 337 22.47 -9.03 15.32
C PRO A 337 21.17 -8.21 15.32
N VAL A 338 20.06 -8.88 15.03
CA VAL A 338 18.71 -8.30 15.08
C VAL A 338 17.91 -8.95 16.19
N ASN A 339 17.38 -8.12 17.09
CA ASN A 339 16.41 -8.56 18.09
C ASN A 339 15.02 -8.52 17.48
N LEU A 340 14.23 -9.58 17.67
CA LEU A 340 12.80 -9.58 17.41
C LEU A 340 12.04 -9.72 18.74
N VAL A 341 11.02 -8.90 18.92
CA VAL A 341 10.04 -8.99 20.01
C VAL A 341 8.66 -9.03 19.40
N ILE A 342 7.89 -10.06 19.70
CA ILE A 342 6.49 -10.19 19.30
C ILE A 342 5.63 -9.91 20.52
N THR A 343 4.87 -8.81 20.49
CA THR A 343 3.84 -8.49 21.49
C THR A 343 2.48 -8.89 20.92
N ASP A 344 1.71 -9.69 21.65
CA ASP A 344 0.38 -10.11 21.22
C ASP A 344 -0.67 -8.99 21.36
N GLY A 345 -1.85 -9.18 20.77
CA GLY A 345 -2.99 -8.26 20.87
C GLY A 345 -3.51 -8.03 22.30
N GLY A 346 -3.07 -8.83 23.27
CA GLY A 346 -3.31 -8.64 24.70
C GLY A 346 -2.25 -7.77 25.40
N GLY A 347 -1.19 -7.38 24.72
CA GLY A 347 -0.07 -6.59 25.22
C GLY A 347 1.01 -7.41 25.93
N SER A 348 1.02 -8.75 25.81
CA SER A 348 2.04 -9.61 26.40
C SER A 348 3.12 -9.97 25.38
N VAL A 349 4.37 -10.10 25.83
CA VAL A 349 5.44 -10.60 24.94
C VAL A 349 5.22 -12.08 24.69
N ALA A 350 4.81 -12.41 23.47
CA ALA A 350 4.58 -13.77 23.00
C ALA A 350 5.89 -14.46 22.57
N TRP A 351 6.87 -13.69 22.07
CA TRP A 351 8.19 -14.20 21.72
C TRP A 351 9.25 -13.10 21.82
N SER A 352 10.49 -13.45 22.18
CA SER A 352 11.64 -12.54 22.11
C SER A 352 12.95 -13.30 21.93
N GLY A 353 13.82 -12.82 21.06
CA GLY A 353 15.11 -13.43 20.77
C GLY A 353 15.97 -12.63 19.79
N ASP A 354 17.26 -12.94 19.76
CA ASP A 354 18.23 -12.34 18.83
C ASP A 354 18.59 -13.34 17.73
N ALA A 355 18.56 -12.88 16.48
CA ALA A 355 19.19 -13.54 15.34
C ALA A 355 20.56 -12.90 15.07
N ALA A 356 21.59 -13.72 15.01
CA ALA A 356 22.97 -13.33 14.73
C ALA A 356 23.17 -12.93 13.26
N GLN A 357 24.34 -12.38 12.97
CA GLN A 357 24.73 -12.01 11.61
C GLN A 357 24.79 -13.25 10.70
N ASN A 358 24.16 -13.17 9.53
CA ASN A 358 24.01 -14.27 8.56
C ASN A 358 23.15 -15.44 9.09
N GLU A 359 22.41 -15.26 10.18
CA GLU A 359 21.51 -16.29 10.70
C GLU A 359 20.15 -16.24 9.98
N ALA A 360 19.55 -17.41 9.77
CA ALA A 360 18.15 -17.57 9.39
C ALA A 360 17.48 -18.44 10.45
N LEU A 361 16.81 -17.77 11.39
CA LEU A 361 16.19 -18.34 12.57
C LEU A 361 14.73 -18.67 12.30
N TRP A 362 14.30 -19.89 12.61
CA TRP A 362 12.89 -20.25 12.64
C TRP A 362 12.34 -20.21 14.05
N GLY A 363 11.13 -19.68 14.21
CA GLY A 363 10.40 -19.73 15.47
C GLY A 363 8.91 -19.96 15.28
N THR A 364 8.19 -20.11 16.39
CA THR A 364 6.74 -20.24 16.42
C THR A 364 6.16 -19.44 17.57
N SER A 365 4.94 -18.93 17.40
CA SER A 365 4.20 -18.20 18.43
C SER A 365 2.70 -18.18 18.10
N THR A 366 1.93 -17.45 18.90
CA THR A 366 0.49 -17.23 18.72
C THR A 366 0.20 -15.73 18.73
N LEU A 367 -0.42 -15.22 17.66
CA LEU A 367 -0.98 -13.87 17.65
C LEU A 367 -2.36 -13.92 18.30
N MET A 368 -2.59 -13.09 19.32
CA MET A 368 -3.91 -13.00 19.95
C MET A 368 -4.79 -11.99 19.21
N THR A 369 -6.10 -12.18 19.31
CA THR A 369 -7.10 -11.24 18.81
C THR A 369 -6.77 -9.80 19.24
N GLY A 370 -6.65 -8.88 18.28
CA GLY A 370 -6.25 -7.48 18.51
C GLY A 370 -5.11 -7.04 17.60
N THR A 371 -4.44 -5.96 17.96
CA THR A 371 -3.25 -5.45 17.24
C THR A 371 -1.99 -6.06 17.85
N ASN A 372 -1.29 -6.89 17.09
CA ASN A 372 -0.04 -7.50 17.51
C ASN A 372 1.14 -6.65 16.99
N GLU A 373 2.22 -6.55 17.75
CA GLU A 373 3.41 -5.76 17.39
C GLU A 373 4.61 -6.68 17.13
N LEU A 374 5.35 -6.44 16.04
CA LEU A 374 6.52 -7.21 15.62
C LEU A 374 7.77 -6.32 15.64
N MET A 375 8.30 -6.01 16.82
CA MET A 375 9.43 -5.09 16.94
C MET A 375 10.75 -5.75 16.54
N LEU A 376 11.40 -5.25 15.48
CA LEU A 376 12.74 -5.64 15.06
C LEU A 376 13.72 -4.53 15.40
N THR A 377 14.85 -4.83 16.04
CA THR A 377 15.87 -3.84 16.42
C THR A 377 17.26 -4.28 15.98
N ASN A 378 17.99 -3.43 15.26
CA ASN A 378 19.39 -3.66 14.96
C ASN A 378 20.27 -3.31 16.17
N ASN A 379 20.70 -4.35 16.89
CA ASN A 379 21.61 -4.21 18.03
C ASN A 379 23.09 -4.14 17.61
N GLY A 380 23.36 -4.18 16.32
CA GLY A 380 24.68 -4.12 15.71
C GLY A 380 25.29 -2.72 15.62
N ALA A 381 26.55 -2.69 15.17
CA ALA A 381 27.30 -1.46 14.91
C ALA A 381 27.28 -1.02 13.44
N THR A 382 26.63 -1.80 12.56
CA THR A 382 26.52 -1.55 11.12
C THR A 382 25.07 -1.75 10.67
N ALA A 383 24.69 -1.12 9.57
CA ALA A 383 23.40 -1.39 8.93
C ALA A 383 23.24 -2.89 8.63
N VAL A 384 22.00 -3.37 8.68
CA VAL A 384 21.65 -4.79 8.54
C VAL A 384 20.47 -4.96 7.58
N ASP A 385 20.59 -5.86 6.63
CA ASP A 385 19.46 -6.27 5.79
C ASP A 385 18.71 -7.41 6.48
N VAL A 386 17.42 -7.23 6.71
CA VAL A 386 16.58 -8.16 7.45
C VAL A 386 15.33 -8.54 6.66
N SER A 387 14.92 -9.80 6.77
CA SER A 387 13.62 -10.29 6.34
C SER A 387 12.93 -11.05 7.48
N LEU A 388 11.69 -10.69 7.78
CA LEU A 388 10.82 -11.42 8.72
C LEU A 388 9.60 -11.91 7.94
N THR A 389 9.41 -13.23 7.87
CA THR A 389 8.22 -13.82 7.24
C THR A 389 7.45 -14.67 8.23
N LEU A 390 6.12 -14.48 8.31
CA LEU A 390 5.21 -15.32 9.11
C LEU A 390 4.45 -16.27 8.20
N TYR A 391 4.33 -17.53 8.63
CA TYR A 391 3.72 -18.64 7.93
C TYR A 391 2.58 -19.27 8.73
N TYR A 392 1.51 -19.63 8.05
CA TYR A 392 0.51 -20.52 8.62
C TYR A 392 1.17 -21.86 8.99
N ILE A 393 0.69 -22.52 10.04
CA ILE A 393 1.14 -23.88 10.34
C ILE A 393 0.78 -24.78 9.15
N PRO A 394 1.77 -25.36 8.46
CA PRO A 394 1.51 -26.12 7.25
C PRO A 394 0.88 -27.47 7.58
N SER A 395 0.08 -28.00 6.65
CA SER A 395 -0.61 -29.29 6.80
C SER A 395 -0.27 -30.34 5.74
N THR A 396 0.56 -30.02 4.73
CA THR A 396 1.01 -30.96 3.69
C THR A 396 2.32 -30.52 3.05
N THR A 397 3.29 -31.45 2.90
CA THR A 397 4.65 -31.28 2.34
C THR A 397 5.45 -30.14 2.96
N TYR A 398 6.60 -30.47 3.51
CA TYR A 398 7.27 -29.51 4.37
C TYR A 398 8.73 -29.38 4.00
N SER A 399 9.21 -28.16 3.83
CA SER A 399 10.60 -27.86 3.50
C SER A 399 11.02 -26.63 4.26
N TRP A 400 12.10 -26.75 5.02
CA TRP A 400 12.72 -25.64 5.73
C TRP A 400 14.21 -25.64 5.49
N VAL A 401 14.76 -24.44 5.44
CA VAL A 401 16.20 -24.20 5.39
C VAL A 401 16.53 -23.18 6.45
N GLY A 402 17.70 -23.33 7.07
CA GLY A 402 18.18 -22.35 8.02
C GLY A 402 19.71 -22.28 8.03
N MET A 403 20.19 -21.18 8.57
CA MET A 403 21.61 -20.96 8.84
C MET A 403 21.71 -20.61 10.31
N ALA A 404 22.44 -21.41 11.05
CA ALA A 404 22.55 -21.36 12.50
C ALA A 404 23.95 -20.88 12.92
N ASP A 405 24.01 -19.87 13.77
CA ASP A 405 25.26 -19.48 14.45
C ASP A 405 25.47 -20.36 15.70
N PRO A 406 26.68 -20.83 16.03
CA PRO A 406 26.92 -21.67 17.21
C PRO A 406 26.52 -21.02 18.54
N ALA A 407 26.46 -19.68 18.60
CA ALA A 407 25.99 -18.92 19.76
C ALA A 407 24.58 -18.34 19.56
N GLY A 408 23.94 -18.63 18.43
CA GLY A 408 22.58 -18.21 18.09
C GLY A 408 21.51 -19.01 18.82
N LEU A 409 20.24 -18.71 18.52
CA LEU A 409 19.10 -19.44 19.06
C LEU A 409 18.83 -20.72 18.26
N ASN A 410 18.29 -21.73 18.92
CA ASN A 410 17.79 -22.91 18.25
C ASN A 410 16.55 -22.57 17.43
N SER A 411 16.38 -23.23 16.30
CA SER A 411 15.19 -23.05 15.46
C SER A 411 14.04 -23.92 15.96
N HIS A 412 12.85 -23.32 16.06
CA HIS A 412 11.61 -23.96 16.50
C HIS A 412 10.54 -23.85 15.42
N ILE A 413 9.91 -24.97 15.07
CA ILE A 413 8.88 -25.01 14.02
C ILE A 413 7.71 -25.84 14.52
N ARG A 414 6.49 -25.32 14.38
CA ARG A 414 5.26 -26.06 14.66
C ARG A 414 4.67 -26.64 13.38
N LEU A 415 4.29 -27.91 13.42
CA LEU A 415 3.83 -28.65 12.25
C LEU A 415 2.59 -29.47 12.55
N ASN A 416 1.60 -29.46 11.64
CA ASN A 416 0.44 -30.33 11.78
C ASN A 416 0.56 -31.57 10.88
N PHE A 417 0.79 -32.73 11.48
CA PHE A 417 0.75 -34.02 10.78
C PHE A 417 -0.72 -34.44 10.56
N PRO A 418 -1.20 -34.54 9.31
CA PRO A 418 -2.63 -34.74 9.04
C PRO A 418 -3.13 -36.14 9.43
N ASN A 419 -2.24 -37.13 9.41
CA ASN A 419 -2.55 -38.53 9.68
C ASN A 419 -1.47 -39.17 10.56
N ASP A 420 -1.88 -40.16 11.35
CA ASP A 420 -0.95 -41.14 11.92
C ASP A 420 -0.26 -41.87 10.78
N GLY A 421 1.07 -41.90 10.74
CA GLY A 421 1.78 -42.55 9.65
C GLY A 421 3.29 -42.47 9.72
N LEU A 422 3.94 -43.11 8.74
CA LEU A 422 5.38 -42.98 8.52
C LEU A 422 5.66 -41.74 7.68
N TYR A 423 6.54 -40.91 8.19
CA TYR A 423 7.05 -39.72 7.51
C TYR A 423 8.54 -39.90 7.25
N GLN A 424 8.96 -39.59 6.02
CA GLN A 424 10.36 -39.51 5.65
C GLN A 424 10.85 -38.09 5.93
N PHE A 425 11.96 -38.00 6.65
CA PHE A 425 12.70 -36.80 6.99
C PHE A 425 13.98 -36.82 6.17
N ASP A 426 14.09 -35.92 5.20
CA ASP A 426 15.27 -35.72 4.38
C ASP A 426 16.07 -34.56 4.96
N PHE A 427 17.15 -34.90 5.65
CA PHE A 427 18.03 -33.95 6.31
C PHE A 427 19.14 -33.50 5.35
N GLY A 428 19.46 -32.21 5.38
CA GLY A 428 20.65 -31.64 4.77
C GLY A 428 21.48 -30.90 5.81
N VAL A 429 22.81 -31.00 5.67
CA VAL A 429 23.76 -30.25 6.49
C VAL A 429 25.00 -29.92 5.67
N ASN A 430 25.62 -28.76 5.90
CA ASN A 430 26.91 -28.43 5.30
C ASN A 430 28.03 -29.35 5.80
N ALA A 431 29.09 -29.50 4.99
CA ALA A 431 30.22 -30.35 5.34
C ALA A 431 30.90 -29.89 6.63
N GLY A 432 30.91 -30.76 7.65
CA GLY A 432 31.49 -30.46 8.96
C GLY A 432 30.55 -29.71 9.92
N GLY A 433 29.29 -29.48 9.53
CA GLY A 433 28.24 -29.05 10.43
C GLY A 433 27.63 -30.22 11.20
N LEU A 434 27.09 -29.94 12.38
CA LEU A 434 26.42 -30.91 13.25
C LEU A 434 25.27 -30.23 13.98
N TYR A 435 24.08 -30.82 13.91
CA TYR A 435 22.91 -30.42 14.68
C TYR A 435 22.12 -31.65 15.15
N GLN A 436 21.24 -31.47 16.13
CA GLN A 436 20.27 -32.46 16.54
C GLN A 436 18.86 -32.00 16.18
N PHE A 437 18.17 -32.83 15.41
CA PHE A 437 16.75 -32.66 15.11
C PHE A 437 15.92 -33.32 16.20
N GLN A 438 14.92 -32.60 16.71
CA GLN A 438 14.01 -33.10 17.72
C GLN A 438 12.55 -32.94 17.31
N VAL A 439 11.70 -33.88 17.73
CA VAL A 439 10.23 -33.76 17.69
C VAL A 439 9.71 -33.91 19.12
N ASP A 440 8.88 -32.96 19.55
CA ASP A 440 8.31 -32.83 20.89
C ASP A 440 9.33 -33.00 22.02
N THR A 441 10.56 -32.53 21.78
CA THR A 441 11.75 -32.67 22.66
C THR A 441 12.22 -34.12 22.87
N ASP A 442 11.33 -35.05 23.19
CA ASP A 442 11.66 -36.40 23.65
C ASP A 442 11.11 -37.52 22.75
N TYR A 443 10.34 -37.20 21.71
CA TYR A 443 9.74 -38.22 20.85
C TYR A 443 10.72 -38.74 19.79
N ILE A 444 11.31 -37.81 19.02
CA ILE A 444 12.42 -38.08 18.11
C ILE A 444 13.57 -37.18 18.55
N GLN A 445 14.78 -37.73 18.65
CA GLN A 445 16.03 -36.98 18.71
C GLN A 445 17.04 -37.65 17.79
N LYS A 446 17.50 -36.93 16.77
CA LYS A 446 18.35 -37.45 15.72
C LYS A 446 19.51 -36.51 15.45
N SER A 447 20.74 -36.98 15.63
CA SER A 447 21.94 -36.20 15.30
C SER A 447 22.23 -36.30 13.80
N VAL A 448 22.55 -35.17 13.17
CA VAL A 448 22.74 -35.01 11.73
C VAL A 448 24.10 -34.35 11.45
N ASP A 449 25.02 -35.11 10.84
CA ASP A 449 26.36 -34.67 10.42
C ASP A 449 26.63 -34.85 8.92
N ALA A 450 25.67 -35.45 8.21
CA ALA A 450 25.66 -35.60 6.77
C ALA A 450 24.22 -35.62 6.24
N ALA A 451 24.05 -35.20 4.98
CA ALA A 451 22.76 -35.29 4.32
C ALA A 451 22.29 -36.74 4.22
N GLY A 452 21.00 -36.98 4.47
CA GLY A 452 20.43 -38.32 4.46
C GLY A 452 18.96 -38.36 4.84
N SER A 453 18.34 -39.50 4.58
CA SER A 453 16.91 -39.71 4.78
C SER A 453 16.66 -40.70 5.91
N VAL A 454 15.71 -40.40 6.77
CA VAL A 454 15.25 -41.34 7.80
C VAL A 454 13.74 -41.33 7.88
N THR A 455 13.12 -42.49 8.07
CA THR A 455 11.67 -42.58 8.22
C THR A 455 11.32 -42.81 9.68
N TYR A 456 10.34 -42.09 10.22
CA TYR A 456 9.81 -42.32 11.57
C TYR A 456 8.28 -42.31 11.55
N PHE A 457 7.67 -43.10 12.44
CA PHE A 457 6.25 -42.97 12.70
C PHE A 457 6.02 -41.66 13.47
N VAL A 458 4.95 -40.94 13.15
CA VAL A 458 4.49 -39.76 13.87
C VAL A 458 2.97 -39.83 13.98
N THR A 459 2.45 -39.45 15.14
CA THR A 459 1.01 -39.34 15.36
C THR A 459 0.43 -38.13 14.64
N ALA A 460 -0.86 -38.16 14.32
CA ALA A 460 -1.59 -37.02 13.80
C ALA A 460 -1.70 -35.93 14.87
N GLY A 461 -1.66 -34.68 14.42
CA GLY A 461 -1.79 -33.51 15.27
C GLY A 461 -0.63 -32.53 15.10
N VAL A 462 -0.65 -31.52 15.96
CA VAL A 462 0.35 -30.45 15.98
C VAL A 462 1.52 -30.88 16.85
N HIS A 463 2.72 -30.81 16.29
CA HIS A 463 3.99 -31.22 16.90
C HIS A 463 5.00 -30.07 16.83
N ASP A 464 5.88 -29.99 17.83
CA ASP A 464 6.96 -29.01 17.88
C ASP A 464 8.27 -29.66 17.42
N LEU A 465 8.92 -29.04 16.44
CA LEU A 465 10.19 -29.45 15.87
C LEU A 465 11.28 -28.50 16.36
N ILE A 466 12.42 -29.05 16.73
CA ILE A 466 13.58 -28.28 17.19
C ILE A 466 14.79 -28.67 16.37
N VAL A 467 15.53 -27.68 15.88
CA VAL A 467 16.88 -27.85 15.34
C VAL A 467 17.82 -27.24 16.37
N ASP A 468 18.47 -28.12 17.13
CA ASP A 468 19.43 -27.78 18.17
C ASP A 468 20.84 -27.80 17.59
N GLN A 469 21.54 -26.68 17.61
CA GLN A 469 22.86 -26.54 16.99
C GLN A 469 24.00 -26.84 17.96
N GLU A 470 25.10 -27.39 17.45
CA GLU A 470 26.27 -27.65 18.26
C GLU A 470 26.98 -26.35 18.65
N THR A 471 27.16 -26.10 19.95
CA THR A 471 27.72 -24.82 20.45
C THR A 471 29.22 -24.69 20.22
N GLY A 472 29.92 -25.81 20.05
CA GLY A 472 31.36 -25.87 19.76
C GLY A 472 31.73 -25.81 18.27
N GLY A 473 30.73 -25.79 17.39
CA GLY A 473 30.89 -25.87 15.93
C GLY A 473 31.18 -24.54 15.23
N GLY A 474 31.22 -24.57 13.90
CA GLY A 474 31.08 -23.37 13.06
C GLY A 474 29.63 -23.20 12.60
N MET A 475 29.34 -22.17 11.78
CA MET A 475 27.99 -22.00 11.23
C MET A 475 27.47 -23.27 10.55
N VAL A 476 26.23 -23.63 10.86
CA VAL A 476 25.56 -24.82 10.33
C VAL A 476 24.46 -24.39 9.38
N ASN A 477 24.57 -24.81 8.12
CA ASN A 477 23.47 -24.70 7.17
C ASN A 477 22.71 -26.01 7.23
N TRP A 478 21.44 -25.96 7.56
CA TRP A 478 20.59 -27.14 7.64
C TRP A 478 19.41 -27.03 6.67
N SER A 479 18.94 -28.18 6.22
CA SER A 479 17.68 -28.29 5.49
C SER A 479 16.90 -29.49 5.99
N LEU A 480 15.58 -29.40 5.93
CA LEU A 480 14.69 -30.46 6.35
C LEU A 480 13.51 -30.51 5.38
N ASP A 481 13.39 -31.61 4.63
CA ASP A 481 12.16 -31.94 3.93
C ASP A 481 11.43 -33.07 4.66
N ILE A 482 10.11 -32.95 4.81
CA ILE A 482 9.28 -34.00 5.41
C ILE A 482 8.14 -34.36 4.44
N ALA A 483 8.01 -35.66 4.16
CA ALA A 483 6.97 -36.22 3.30
C ALA A 483 6.31 -37.46 3.92
N GLU A 484 4.99 -37.57 3.78
CA GLU A 484 4.27 -38.79 4.17
C GLU A 484 4.63 -39.93 3.19
N VAL A 485 5.11 -41.06 3.72
CA VAL A 485 5.46 -42.24 2.91
C VAL A 485 4.49 -43.41 3.10
N GLY A 486 3.51 -43.27 3.99
CA GLY A 486 2.32 -44.12 4.07
C GLY A 486 1.81 -44.40 5.49
N ALA A 487 0.60 -44.95 5.59
CA ALA A 487 -0.12 -45.22 6.85
C ALA A 487 0.34 -46.50 7.61
N ALA A 488 1.54 -47.02 7.35
CA ALA A 488 2.03 -48.20 8.05
C ALA A 488 2.67 -47.79 9.39
N HIS A 489 2.58 -48.64 10.41
CA HIS A 489 3.48 -48.57 11.56
C HIS A 489 4.85 -49.13 11.17
N ASP A 490 5.89 -48.83 11.94
CA ASP A 490 7.17 -49.50 11.81
C ASP A 490 7.01 -51.03 11.88
N THR A 491 7.80 -51.76 11.08
CA THR A 491 7.76 -53.23 11.02
C THR A 491 9.08 -53.84 11.47
N LEU A 492 9.04 -55.02 12.08
CA LEU A 492 10.23 -55.74 12.50
C LEU A 492 10.83 -56.56 11.33
N PRO A 493 12.17 -56.66 11.22
CA PRO A 493 13.17 -56.06 12.11
C PRO A 493 13.34 -54.55 11.89
N TYR A 494 13.37 -53.80 13.00
CA TYR A 494 13.59 -52.36 13.00
C TYR A 494 15.10 -52.05 13.07
N SER A 495 15.60 -51.24 12.15
CA SER A 495 16.99 -50.79 12.15
C SER A 495 17.07 -49.35 11.66
N LYS A 496 17.78 -48.49 12.40
CA LYS A 496 18.11 -47.11 12.03
C LYS A 496 19.61 -46.88 12.23
N VAL A 497 20.18 -45.96 11.45
CA VAL A 497 21.58 -45.55 11.60
C VAL A 497 21.62 -44.36 12.55
N GLY A 498 22.41 -44.47 13.62
CA GLY A 498 22.63 -43.38 14.57
C GLY A 498 23.64 -42.36 14.07
N GLY A 499 23.57 -41.13 14.59
CA GLY A 499 24.53 -40.06 14.30
C GLY A 499 25.71 -40.07 15.29
N PRO A 500 26.64 -39.10 15.17
CA PRO A 500 27.72 -38.94 16.13
C PRO A 500 27.18 -38.49 17.49
N LEU A 501 27.65 -39.13 18.57
CA LEU A 501 27.30 -38.80 19.96
C LEU A 501 28.57 -38.72 20.82
N GLY A 502 28.64 -37.71 21.68
CA GLY A 502 29.74 -37.45 22.60
C GLY A 502 31.05 -37.06 21.90
N GLY A 503 32.19 -37.33 22.54
CA GLY A 503 33.51 -37.15 21.91
C GLY A 503 33.95 -35.69 21.68
N GLY A 504 33.32 -34.73 22.35
CA GLY A 504 33.52 -33.29 22.13
C GLY A 504 32.25 -32.57 21.65
N SER A 505 31.23 -33.33 21.23
CA SER A 505 29.90 -32.82 20.93
C SER A 505 29.05 -32.64 22.18
N ASP A 506 28.11 -31.69 22.11
CA ASP A 506 27.10 -31.44 23.14
C ASP A 506 25.99 -32.52 23.12
N PHE A 507 25.83 -33.24 22.00
CA PHE A 507 24.82 -34.28 21.84
C PHE A 507 25.28 -35.62 22.42
N ASN A 508 24.54 -36.14 23.41
CA ASN A 508 24.91 -37.36 24.14
C ASN A 508 23.91 -38.50 24.00
N GLU A 509 22.76 -38.26 23.35
CA GLU A 509 21.69 -39.24 23.18
C GLU A 509 20.93 -39.06 21.84
N GLU A 510 20.25 -40.13 21.42
CA GLU A 510 19.26 -40.15 20.35
C GLU A 510 18.04 -40.94 20.83
N TRP A 511 16.84 -40.46 20.50
CA TRP A 511 15.56 -41.08 20.83
C TRP A 511 14.86 -41.41 19.52
N LEU A 512 14.63 -42.70 19.26
CA LEU A 512 14.09 -43.19 18.00
C LEU A 512 12.79 -43.94 18.27
N PRO A 513 11.62 -43.47 17.79
CA PRO A 513 10.34 -44.11 18.06
C PRO A 513 10.27 -45.46 17.34
N LEU A 514 9.58 -46.42 17.98
CA LEU A 514 9.30 -47.76 17.48
C LEU A 514 7.79 -48.01 17.38
#